data_AF-R7SH82-F1
#
_entry.id   AF-R7SH82-F1
#
_cell.length_a   1.000
_cell.length_b   1.000
_cell.length_c   1.000
_cell.angle_alpha   90.00
_cell.angle_beta   90.00
_cell.angle_gamma   90.00
#
_symmetry.space_group_name_H-M   'P 1'
#
loop_
_entity.id
_entity.type
_entity.pdbx_description
1 polymer ?
#
loop_
_entity_poly.entity_id
_entity_poly.type
_entity_poly.pdbx_seq_one_letter_code
_entity_poly.pdbx_strand_id
1 'polypeptide(L)'
;RPLLGSELLADQAAFLEDGYCLSPHNYNNRFTCPMIAATPRRGIHNQQLSSWIYTPISDVHEVRSWSEEVLTVQLDTPTAPSSMVKKLNSSRLPYVLPDGRKLFLRVYLIRPVTALNVFGIFLHGTHALMDARPTLNLFHLMLEYMSLPQAISIADLPWGTEYKSLPPGPMTATGGRRKEWASEGQDLLQKVAKMYTHPYPGNIVESRTASIADNDLSQRLAVKLTGIETSRILQTLKDLGYSFTHLLEAAVALATFTLRPIPAECSSIAHVTYDSATISTTGRLCPEYETKSRFLSSFVFVPIRINWSELSELKGRAQVIQAMKQSKAQYSAYLANPCLVQLTAEQMRLSPPQQDIVRGSPNAPVVVNLGRVEDYLASSWPSSQSSSACPLFRIDDFFLGLRSTHTHP
;
A
#
# COMPACT_ATOMS: atom_id res chain seq x y z
N ARG A 1 -41.23 11.33 -32.86
CA ARG A 1 -40.55 12.46 -32.17
C ARG A 1 -39.47 11.85 -31.28
N PRO A 2 -38.20 12.26 -31.43
CA PRO A 2 -37.12 11.77 -30.59
C PRO A 2 -37.33 12.34 -29.19
N LEU A 3 -37.42 11.45 -28.21
CA LEU A 3 -37.50 11.80 -26.80
C LEU A 3 -36.06 11.83 -26.26
N LEU A 4 -35.74 12.93 -25.59
CA LEU A 4 -34.42 13.27 -25.07
C LEU A 4 -33.98 12.28 -23.99
N GLY A 5 -32.71 11.88 -24.03
CA GLY A 5 -32.05 10.94 -23.12
C GLY A 5 -31.90 11.43 -21.66
N SER A 6 -32.72 12.37 -21.21
CA SER A 6 -32.79 12.82 -19.82
C SER A 6 -33.85 12.09 -18.99
N GLU A 7 -34.76 11.34 -19.61
CA GLU A 7 -35.83 10.61 -18.89
C GLU A 7 -35.55 9.09 -18.73
N LEU A 8 -34.57 8.56 -19.47
CA LEU A 8 -34.05 7.18 -19.28
C LEU A 8 -33.09 7.05 -18.09
N LEU A 9 -32.66 8.16 -17.49
CA LEU A 9 -31.77 8.19 -16.32
C LEU A 9 -32.53 8.25 -14.99
N ALA A 10 -33.83 8.57 -15.01
CA ALA A 10 -34.69 8.42 -13.83
C ALA A 10 -35.07 6.95 -13.60
N ASP A 11 -35.18 6.14 -14.66
CA ASP A 11 -35.64 4.75 -14.55
C ASP A 11 -34.50 3.72 -14.31
N GLN A 12 -33.24 4.11 -14.55
CA GLN A 12 -32.10 3.31 -14.09
C GLN A 12 -31.78 3.52 -12.60
N ALA A 13 -32.37 4.55 -11.97
CA ALA A 13 -32.44 4.62 -10.51
C ALA A 13 -33.48 3.62 -9.98
N ALA A 14 -34.62 3.46 -10.65
CA ALA A 14 -35.66 2.49 -10.26
C ALA A 14 -35.19 1.02 -10.36
N PHE A 15 -34.36 0.66 -11.35
CA PHE A 15 -33.86 -0.72 -11.48
C PHE A 15 -32.81 -1.11 -10.41
N LEU A 16 -32.29 -0.14 -9.65
CA LEU A 16 -31.45 -0.36 -8.46
C LEU A 16 -32.23 -0.14 -7.15
N GLU A 17 -33.44 0.40 -7.22
CA GLU A 17 -34.36 0.55 -6.09
C GLU A 17 -35.16 -0.73 -5.78
N ASP A 18 -35.31 -1.66 -6.73
CA ASP A 18 -35.96 -2.98 -6.50
C ASP A 18 -35.04 -4.07 -5.91
N GLY A 19 -33.97 -3.70 -5.20
CA GLY A 19 -33.31 -4.65 -4.29
C GLY A 19 -31.82 -4.45 -3.97
N TYR A 20 -31.11 -3.48 -4.55
CA TYR A 20 -29.71 -3.19 -4.21
C TYR A 20 -29.44 -1.69 -4.20
N CYS A 21 -30.05 -1.00 -3.24
CA CYS A 21 -29.75 0.40 -2.92
C CYS A 21 -28.32 0.53 -2.39
N LEU A 22 -27.35 0.83 -3.27
CA LEU A 22 -26.22 1.66 -2.88
C LEU A 22 -26.70 3.11 -2.81
N SER A 23 -27.44 3.41 -1.76
CA SER A 23 -27.84 4.77 -1.48
C SER A 23 -26.60 5.67 -1.36
N PRO A 24 -26.59 6.88 -1.94
CA PRO A 24 -25.55 7.88 -1.67
C PRO A 24 -25.48 8.31 -0.19
N HIS A 25 -26.33 7.74 0.69
CA HIS A 25 -26.41 7.99 2.12
C HIS A 25 -25.45 7.18 3.02
N ASN A 26 -24.51 6.37 2.48
CA ASN A 26 -23.67 5.47 3.32
C ASN A 26 -22.14 5.70 3.32
N TYR A 27 -21.62 6.79 2.75
CA TYR A 27 -20.20 7.17 2.85
C TYR A 27 -19.81 7.79 4.20
N ASN A 28 -19.68 6.98 5.24
CA ASN A 28 -19.12 7.37 6.55
C ASN A 28 -17.57 7.37 6.56
N ASN A 29 -16.94 6.92 5.47
CA ASN A 29 -15.48 6.78 5.41
C ASN A 29 -14.71 8.08 5.68
N ARG A 30 -15.19 9.26 5.25
CA ARG A 30 -14.48 10.53 5.54
C ARG A 30 -14.59 10.95 7.00
N PHE A 31 -15.69 10.64 7.67
CA PHE A 31 -15.87 10.95 9.10
C PHE A 31 -15.01 10.02 9.98
N THR A 32 -14.99 8.73 9.64
CA THR A 32 -14.20 7.72 10.36
C THR A 32 -12.71 7.79 10.01
N CYS A 33 -12.36 8.08 8.75
CA CYS A 33 -11.01 8.12 8.21
C CYS A 33 -10.72 9.46 7.50
N PRO A 34 -10.69 10.61 8.21
CA PRO A 34 -10.55 11.94 7.61
C PRO A 34 -9.30 12.10 6.72
N MET A 35 -8.23 11.33 7.00
CA MET A 35 -6.99 11.37 6.22
C MET A 35 -7.18 11.06 4.72
N ILE A 36 -8.26 10.36 4.31
CA ILE A 36 -8.55 10.10 2.89
C ILE A 36 -8.81 11.38 2.08
N ALA A 37 -9.18 12.48 2.75
CA ALA A 37 -9.42 13.78 2.15
C ALA A 37 -8.31 14.80 2.47
N ALA A 38 -7.19 14.36 3.07
CA ALA A 38 -6.06 15.24 3.34
C ALA A 38 -5.30 15.58 2.03
N THR A 39 -4.73 16.78 1.99
CA THR A 39 -3.96 17.26 0.84
C THR A 39 -2.49 17.48 1.21
N PRO A 40 -1.52 16.89 0.50
CA PRO A 40 -0.11 17.22 0.67
C PRO A 40 0.18 18.65 0.19
N ARG A 41 0.72 19.50 1.08
CA ARG A 41 1.16 20.87 0.75
C ARG A 41 2.57 21.11 1.24
N ARG A 42 3.45 21.59 0.34
CA ARG A 42 4.81 22.01 0.70
C ARG A 42 4.81 23.34 1.43
N GLY A 43 5.82 23.57 2.27
CA GLY A 43 6.11 24.89 2.83
C GLY A 43 5.26 25.30 4.03
N ILE A 44 4.47 24.40 4.61
CA ILE A 44 3.63 24.72 5.78
C ILE A 44 4.47 24.74 7.05
N HIS A 45 5.05 23.59 7.42
CA HIS A 45 5.91 23.48 8.61
C HIS A 45 7.41 23.59 8.28
N ASN A 46 7.78 23.32 7.02
CA ASN A 46 9.15 23.40 6.52
C ASN A 46 9.10 23.72 5.02
N GLN A 47 9.96 24.64 4.55
CA GLN A 47 9.97 25.11 3.15
C GLN A 47 10.20 24.00 2.13
N GLN A 48 10.92 22.94 2.50
CA GLN A 48 11.33 21.86 1.61
C GLN A 48 10.46 20.60 1.75
N LEU A 49 9.64 20.50 2.80
CA LEU A 49 8.84 19.31 3.08
C LEU A 49 7.35 19.53 2.84
N SER A 50 6.67 18.44 2.48
CA SER A 50 5.21 18.38 2.41
C SER A 50 4.60 18.13 3.79
N SER A 51 3.45 18.73 4.06
CA SER A 51 2.59 18.49 5.22
C SER A 51 1.22 18.04 4.72
N TRP A 52 0.60 17.08 5.40
CA TRP A 52 -0.80 16.73 5.14
C TRP A 52 -1.69 17.77 5.81
N ILE A 53 -2.55 18.41 5.02
CA ILE A 53 -3.53 19.39 5.50
C ILE A 53 -4.91 18.80 5.33
N TYR A 54 -5.63 18.72 6.44
CA TYR A 54 -7.03 18.32 6.47
C TYR A 54 -7.89 19.52 6.86
N THR A 55 -8.95 19.75 6.09
CA THR A 55 -9.98 20.73 6.42
C THR A 55 -11.24 19.98 6.81
N PRO A 56 -11.77 20.20 8.03
CA PRO A 56 -13.04 19.61 8.44
C PRO A 56 -14.19 20.05 7.53
N ILE A 57 -15.16 19.16 7.36
CA ILE A 57 -16.41 19.44 6.65
C ILE A 57 -17.24 20.43 7.45
N SER A 58 -17.78 21.44 6.75
CA SER A 58 -18.66 22.45 7.35
C SER A 58 -20.11 21.96 7.45
N ASP A 59 -20.58 21.21 6.44
CA ASP A 59 -21.96 20.73 6.37
C ASP A 59 -22.15 19.49 5.45
N VAL A 60 -23.37 18.96 5.42
CA VAL A 60 -23.73 17.80 4.61
C VAL A 60 -23.61 18.02 3.08
N HIS A 61 -23.72 19.26 2.61
CA HIS A 61 -23.58 19.55 1.18
C HIS A 61 -22.14 19.44 0.73
N GLU A 62 -21.19 19.90 1.56
CA GLU A 62 -19.76 19.78 1.28
C GLU A 62 -19.31 18.31 1.18
N VAL A 63 -19.80 17.42 2.06
CA VAL A 63 -19.47 15.99 1.96
C VAL A 63 -20.06 15.34 0.71
N ARG A 64 -21.28 15.72 0.30
CA ARG A 64 -21.89 15.22 -0.94
C ARG A 64 -21.09 15.67 -2.16
N SER A 65 -20.75 16.96 -2.24
CA SER A 65 -19.90 17.52 -3.31
C SER A 65 -18.55 16.78 -3.39
N TRP A 66 -17.90 16.59 -2.23
CA TRP A 66 -16.64 15.86 -2.19
C TRP A 66 -16.79 14.41 -2.66
N SER A 67 -17.84 13.70 -2.26
CA SER A 67 -18.08 12.31 -2.69
C SER A 67 -18.31 12.22 -4.19
N GLU A 68 -19.04 13.16 -4.79
CA GLU A 68 -19.26 13.24 -6.25
C GLU A 68 -17.96 13.51 -7.02
N GLU A 69 -17.04 14.29 -6.44
CA GLU A 69 -15.75 14.60 -7.07
C GLU A 69 -14.74 13.43 -6.98
N VAL A 70 -14.81 12.66 -5.89
CA VAL A 70 -13.91 11.53 -5.61
C VAL A 70 -14.37 10.25 -6.31
N LEU A 71 -15.68 10.01 -6.40
CA LEU A 71 -16.25 8.82 -7.04
C LEU A 71 -16.44 9.05 -8.54
N THR A 72 -15.84 8.18 -9.36
CA THR A 72 -16.07 8.12 -10.80
C THR A 72 -16.71 6.78 -11.16
N VAL A 73 -17.88 6.83 -11.79
CA VAL A 73 -18.65 5.66 -12.19
C VAL A 73 -18.49 5.42 -13.70
N GLN A 74 -18.05 4.22 -14.09
CA GLN A 74 -17.87 3.80 -15.49
C GLN A 74 -18.62 2.48 -15.75
N LEU A 75 -19.88 2.59 -16.17
CA LEU A 75 -20.78 1.43 -16.32
C LEU A 75 -20.91 0.92 -17.77
N ASP A 76 -20.59 1.76 -18.76
CA ASP A 76 -20.94 1.50 -20.16
C ASP A 76 -19.72 1.47 -21.09
N THR A 77 -18.50 1.52 -20.54
CA THR A 77 -17.28 1.42 -21.35
C THR A 77 -16.84 -0.04 -21.41
N PRO A 78 -16.86 -0.71 -22.59
CA PRO A 78 -16.39 -2.09 -22.76
C PRO A 78 -14.88 -2.12 -22.60
N THR A 79 -14.39 -2.23 -21.37
CA THR A 79 -12.96 -2.33 -21.08
C THR A 79 -12.77 -3.29 -19.93
N ALA A 80 -11.87 -4.27 -20.13
CA ALA A 80 -11.46 -5.17 -19.06
C ALA A 80 -10.92 -4.33 -17.87
N PRO A 81 -11.26 -4.65 -16.60
CA PRO A 81 -10.81 -3.88 -15.44
C PRO A 81 -9.30 -3.66 -15.41
N SER A 82 -8.51 -4.65 -15.81
CA SER A 82 -7.04 -4.57 -15.90
C SER A 82 -6.54 -3.50 -16.88
N SER A 83 -7.17 -3.38 -18.05
CA SER A 83 -6.84 -2.36 -19.06
C SER A 83 -7.18 -0.96 -18.56
N MET A 84 -8.28 -0.82 -17.82
CA MET A 84 -8.66 0.46 -17.22
C MET A 84 -7.70 0.85 -16.10
N VAL A 85 -7.36 -0.08 -15.20
CA VAL A 85 -6.35 0.15 -14.15
C VAL A 85 -5.03 0.58 -14.78
N LYS A 86 -4.59 -0.06 -15.87
CA LYS A 86 -3.39 0.35 -16.61
C LYS A 86 -3.50 1.79 -17.12
N LYS A 87 -4.62 2.16 -17.75
CA LYS A 87 -4.89 3.52 -18.23
C LYS A 87 -4.90 4.55 -17.08
N LEU A 88 -5.53 4.22 -15.97
CA LEU A 88 -5.64 5.10 -14.81
C LEU A 88 -4.29 5.29 -14.12
N ASN A 89 -3.45 4.26 -14.06
CA ASN A 89 -2.08 4.36 -13.53
C ASN A 89 -1.17 5.27 -14.37
N SER A 90 -1.47 5.48 -15.66
CA SER A 90 -0.80 6.46 -16.50
C SER A 90 -1.29 7.89 -16.26
N SER A 91 -2.35 8.09 -15.47
CA SER A 91 -2.79 9.44 -15.07
C SER A 91 -1.93 9.96 -13.93
N ARG A 92 -1.41 11.18 -14.06
CA ARG A 92 -0.63 11.82 -13.00
C ARG A 92 -1.53 12.40 -11.91
N LEU A 93 -1.05 12.33 -10.67
CA LEU A 93 -1.64 13.02 -9.53
C LEU A 93 -0.93 14.36 -9.31
N PRO A 94 -1.62 15.37 -8.76
CA PRO A 94 -3.03 15.37 -8.36
C PRO A 94 -3.99 15.50 -9.55
N TYR A 95 -5.23 15.03 -9.36
CA TYR A 95 -6.33 15.44 -10.23
C TYR A 95 -6.65 16.90 -9.97
N VAL A 96 -6.75 17.70 -11.02
CA VAL A 96 -7.15 19.10 -10.93
C VAL A 96 -8.62 19.21 -11.36
N LEU A 97 -9.47 19.67 -10.44
CA LEU A 97 -10.88 19.92 -10.69
C LEU A 97 -11.08 21.21 -11.51
N PRO A 98 -12.27 21.44 -12.11
CA PRO A 98 -12.54 22.64 -12.91
C PRO A 98 -12.31 23.97 -12.16
N ASP A 99 -12.46 23.96 -10.84
CA ASP A 99 -12.23 25.12 -9.96
C ASP A 99 -10.76 25.26 -9.49
N GLY A 100 -9.85 24.40 -9.97
CA GLY A 100 -8.44 24.39 -9.60
C GLY A 100 -8.11 23.63 -8.32
N ARG A 101 -9.10 23.10 -7.58
CA ARG A 101 -8.83 22.24 -6.41
C ARG A 101 -8.13 20.96 -6.85
N LYS A 102 -7.29 20.43 -5.94
CA LYS A 102 -6.44 19.26 -6.17
C LYS A 102 -6.95 18.06 -5.37
N LEU A 103 -7.23 16.95 -6.05
CA LEU A 103 -7.54 15.68 -5.41
C LEU A 103 -6.36 14.71 -5.54
N PHE A 104 -6.06 14.02 -4.44
CA PHE A 104 -4.96 13.05 -4.36
C PHE A 104 -5.45 11.62 -4.20
N LEU A 105 -6.77 11.41 -4.25
CA LEU A 105 -7.46 10.14 -4.21
C LEU A 105 -8.70 10.22 -5.11
N ARG A 106 -8.93 9.17 -5.89
CA ARG A 106 -10.20 8.91 -6.58
C ARG A 106 -10.59 7.44 -6.41
N VAL A 107 -11.88 7.19 -6.39
CA VAL A 107 -12.49 5.87 -6.36
C VAL A 107 -13.19 5.66 -7.69
N TYR A 108 -12.90 4.55 -8.35
CA TYR A 108 -13.52 4.18 -9.62
C TYR A 108 -14.41 2.96 -9.40
N LEU A 109 -15.68 3.07 -9.77
CA LEU A 109 -16.59 1.94 -9.88
C LEU A 109 -16.71 1.55 -11.36
N ILE A 110 -16.40 0.31 -11.66
CA ILE A 110 -16.24 -0.22 -13.01
C ILE A 110 -17.18 -1.40 -13.17
N ARG A 111 -17.98 -1.43 -14.23
CA ARG A 111 -18.74 -2.63 -14.61
C ARG A 111 -18.23 -3.16 -15.96
N PRO A 112 -17.67 -4.37 -16.05
CA PRO A 112 -17.33 -4.98 -17.32
C PRO A 112 -18.62 -5.32 -18.10
N VAL A 113 -18.66 -5.00 -19.39
CA VAL A 113 -19.82 -5.26 -20.26
C VAL A 113 -20.20 -6.74 -20.33
N THR A 114 -19.25 -7.64 -20.06
CA THR A 114 -19.45 -9.09 -20.17
C THR A 114 -20.14 -9.73 -18.96
N ALA A 115 -20.41 -8.99 -17.87
CA ALA A 115 -21.03 -9.55 -16.68
C ALA A 115 -21.89 -8.52 -15.91
N LEU A 116 -23.18 -8.84 -15.74
CA LEU A 116 -24.18 -7.92 -15.17
C LEU A 116 -23.98 -7.62 -13.67
N ASN A 117 -23.48 -8.60 -12.90
CA ASN A 117 -23.33 -8.51 -11.44
C ASN A 117 -21.87 -8.56 -10.98
N VAL A 118 -20.94 -8.19 -11.85
CA VAL A 118 -19.52 -8.11 -11.51
C VAL A 118 -19.12 -6.65 -11.57
N PHE A 119 -18.46 -6.18 -10.51
CA PHE A 119 -17.99 -4.82 -10.42
C PHE A 119 -16.52 -4.81 -10.00
N GLY A 120 -15.74 -3.90 -10.58
CA GLY A 120 -14.41 -3.56 -10.12
C GLY A 120 -14.44 -2.26 -9.34
N ILE A 121 -13.83 -2.24 -8.15
CA ILE A 121 -13.57 -1.00 -7.43
C ILE A 121 -12.07 -0.75 -7.45
N PHE A 122 -11.67 0.43 -7.90
CA PHE A 122 -10.26 0.82 -7.98
C PHE A 122 -10.02 2.14 -7.26
N LEU A 123 -9.14 2.11 -6.25
CA LEU A 123 -8.67 3.30 -5.55
C LEU A 123 -7.36 3.75 -6.20
N HIS A 124 -7.35 4.97 -6.73
CA HIS A 124 -6.14 5.59 -7.28
C HIS A 124 -5.78 6.83 -6.47
N GLY A 125 -4.60 6.83 -5.86
CA GLY A 125 -4.16 7.96 -5.07
C GLY A 125 -2.67 7.90 -4.72
N THR A 126 -2.22 8.93 -4.02
CA THR A 126 -0.80 9.11 -3.72
C THR A 126 -0.34 8.15 -2.62
N HIS A 127 0.84 7.55 -2.79
CA HIS A 127 1.48 6.72 -1.76
C HIS A 127 1.88 7.52 -0.50
N ALA A 128 1.84 8.86 -0.58
CA ALA A 128 1.98 9.72 0.59
C ALA A 128 0.79 9.59 1.56
N LEU A 129 -0.37 9.11 1.11
CA LEU A 129 -1.55 8.85 1.95
C LEU A 129 -1.87 7.36 2.01
N MET A 130 -1.72 6.68 0.87
CA MET A 130 -2.09 5.30 0.68
C MET A 130 -0.88 4.37 0.86
N ASP A 131 -1.08 3.32 1.64
CA ASP A 131 -0.21 2.14 1.66
C ASP A 131 -1.11 0.90 1.60
N ALA A 132 -0.54 -0.26 1.31
CA ALA A 132 -1.32 -1.46 1.04
C ALA A 132 -2.28 -1.82 2.18
N ARG A 133 -1.80 -1.89 3.43
CA ARG A 133 -2.66 -2.25 4.58
C ARG A 133 -3.70 -1.18 4.91
N PRO A 134 -3.37 0.11 5.04
CA PRO A 134 -4.39 1.17 5.19
C PRO A 134 -5.43 1.17 4.05
N THR A 135 -5.02 0.89 2.81
CA THR A 135 -5.93 0.80 1.66
C THR A 135 -6.86 -0.40 1.77
N LEU A 136 -6.36 -1.57 2.17
CA LEU A 136 -7.19 -2.75 2.45
C LEU A 136 -8.18 -2.50 3.58
N ASN A 137 -7.78 -1.81 4.64
CA ASN A 137 -8.69 -1.41 5.72
C ASN A 137 -9.76 -0.42 5.22
N LEU A 138 -9.42 0.51 4.33
CA LEU A 138 -10.40 1.40 3.73
C LEU A 138 -11.42 0.64 2.86
N PHE A 139 -10.97 -0.35 2.09
CA PHE A 139 -11.87 -1.26 1.38
C PHE A 139 -12.78 -2.02 2.35
N HIS A 140 -12.23 -2.53 3.46
CA HIS A 140 -13.00 -3.21 4.48
C HIS A 140 -14.11 -2.31 5.03
N LEU A 141 -13.77 -1.10 5.48
CA LEU A 141 -14.73 -0.15 6.02
C LEU A 141 -15.80 0.23 4.98
N MET A 142 -15.39 0.47 3.73
CA MET A 142 -16.33 0.78 2.65
C MET A 142 -17.34 -0.35 2.44
N LEU A 143 -16.89 -1.60 2.34
CA LEU A 143 -17.77 -2.76 2.12
C LEU A 143 -18.63 -3.07 3.37
N GLU A 144 -18.10 -2.83 4.56
CA GLU A 144 -18.84 -2.89 5.81
C GLU A 144 -19.99 -1.88 5.81
N TYR A 145 -19.71 -0.62 5.47
CA TYR A 145 -20.73 0.42 5.38
C TYR A 145 -21.77 0.17 4.28
N MET A 146 -21.39 -0.50 3.19
CA MET A 146 -22.31 -0.91 2.12
C MET A 146 -23.19 -2.12 2.50
N SER A 147 -22.74 -2.97 3.42
CA SER A 147 -23.43 -4.22 3.78
C SER A 147 -24.30 -4.13 5.03
N LEU A 148 -23.92 -3.27 5.97
CA LEU A 148 -24.63 -3.08 7.23
C LEU A 148 -25.55 -1.85 7.18
N PRO A 149 -26.76 -1.91 7.76
CA PRO A 149 -27.63 -0.76 7.87
C PRO A 149 -26.95 0.26 8.76
N GLN A 150 -26.81 1.50 8.30
CA GLN A 150 -26.21 2.55 9.11
C GLN A 150 -27.21 3.02 10.17
N ALA A 151 -26.77 3.04 11.43
CA ALA A 151 -27.58 3.54 12.54
C ALA A 151 -27.77 5.06 12.50
N ILE A 152 -26.90 5.78 11.79
CA ILE A 152 -26.88 7.24 11.68
C ILE A 152 -26.73 7.62 10.20
N SER A 153 -27.60 8.50 9.72
CA SER A 153 -27.48 9.06 8.37
C SER A 153 -26.25 9.94 8.23
N ILE A 154 -25.64 10.02 7.05
CA ILE A 154 -24.56 10.98 6.75
C ILE A 154 -24.95 12.41 7.16
N ALA A 155 -26.22 12.79 6.99
CA ALA A 155 -26.69 14.14 7.32
C ALA A 155 -26.67 14.43 8.83
N ASP A 156 -26.76 13.39 9.65
CA ASP A 156 -26.87 13.49 11.12
C ASP A 156 -25.52 13.29 11.82
N LEU A 157 -24.45 12.99 11.06
CA LEU A 157 -23.10 12.93 11.61
C LEU A 157 -22.68 14.33 12.08
N PRO A 158 -22.01 14.46 13.23
CA PRO A 158 -21.55 15.75 13.76
C PRO A 158 -20.31 16.23 13.01
N TRP A 159 -20.48 16.59 11.73
CA TRP A 159 -19.43 17.14 10.89
C TRP A 159 -18.77 18.37 11.53
N GLY A 160 -17.50 18.58 11.22
CA GLY A 160 -16.62 19.50 11.91
C GLY A 160 -15.94 18.87 13.14
N THR A 161 -16.34 17.68 13.58
CA THR A 161 -15.69 16.96 14.70
C THR A 161 -14.85 15.76 14.26
N GLU A 162 -14.95 15.34 13.00
CA GLU A 162 -14.23 14.20 12.45
C GLU A 162 -12.72 14.37 12.46
N TYR A 163 -12.19 15.59 12.55
CA TYR A 163 -10.75 15.83 12.70
C TYR A 163 -10.16 15.13 13.94
N LYS A 164 -10.99 14.82 14.95
CA LYS A 164 -10.59 14.03 16.13
C LYS A 164 -10.23 12.59 15.78
N SER A 165 -10.71 12.09 14.65
CA SER A 165 -10.37 10.77 14.09
C SER A 165 -9.10 10.79 13.25
N LEU A 166 -8.41 11.94 13.12
CA LEU A 166 -7.11 11.98 12.43
C LEU A 166 -6.09 11.12 13.19
N PRO A 167 -5.31 10.29 12.48
CA PRO A 167 -4.32 9.45 13.13
C PRO A 167 -3.21 10.32 13.74
N PRO A 168 -2.72 9.96 14.94
CA PRO A 168 -1.57 10.65 15.51
C PRO A 168 -0.31 10.37 14.70
N GLY A 169 0.69 11.25 14.82
CA GLY A 169 2.00 11.05 14.22
C GLY A 169 2.67 9.75 14.71
N PRO A 170 3.63 9.19 13.94
CA PRO A 170 4.21 7.86 14.21
C PRO A 170 4.88 7.74 15.58
N MET A 171 5.50 8.82 16.08
CA MET A 171 6.10 8.84 17.42
C MET A 171 5.06 8.73 18.53
N THR A 172 4.00 9.56 18.48
CA THR A 172 2.89 9.50 19.43
C THR A 172 2.17 8.16 19.36
N ALA A 173 1.93 7.67 18.14
CA ALA A 173 1.25 6.41 17.87
C ALA A 173 1.94 5.17 18.47
N THR A 174 3.23 5.27 18.77
CA THR A 174 4.06 4.18 19.30
C THR A 174 4.48 4.39 20.77
N GLY A 175 3.86 5.37 21.44
CA GLY A 175 4.04 5.65 22.87
C GLY A 175 5.12 6.69 23.18
N GLY A 176 5.52 7.50 22.20
CA GLY A 176 6.60 8.47 22.33
C GLY A 176 7.99 7.80 22.30
N ARG A 177 9.04 8.61 22.38
CA ARG A 177 10.45 8.16 22.27
C ARG A 177 10.79 7.12 23.35
N ARG A 178 11.38 5.99 22.95
CA ARG A 178 11.80 4.91 23.87
C ARG A 178 12.96 5.39 24.75
N LYS A 179 13.01 4.91 26.00
CA LYS A 179 14.09 5.27 26.94
C LYS A 179 15.44 4.70 26.48
N GLU A 180 15.38 3.55 25.82
CA GLU A 180 16.47 2.79 25.23
C GLU A 180 17.05 3.47 23.97
N TRP A 181 16.44 4.56 23.48
CA TRP A 181 16.87 5.20 22.25
C TRP A 181 18.31 5.72 22.31
N ALA A 182 18.75 6.19 23.48
CA ALA A 182 20.10 6.72 23.67
C ALA A 182 21.20 5.66 23.51
N SER A 183 20.88 4.38 23.76
CA SER A 183 21.78 3.24 23.57
C SER A 183 21.38 2.44 22.33
N GLU A 184 20.37 1.58 22.46
CA GLU A 184 19.96 0.61 21.45
C GLU A 184 19.45 1.24 20.15
N GLY A 185 18.84 2.44 20.26
CA GLY A 185 18.40 3.22 19.10
C GLY A 185 19.57 3.78 18.27
N GLN A 186 20.64 4.24 18.93
CA GLN A 186 21.85 4.71 18.26
C GLN A 186 22.58 3.55 17.58
N ASP A 187 22.69 2.40 18.23
CA ASP A 187 23.30 1.20 17.64
C ASP A 187 22.52 0.73 16.41
N LEU A 188 21.19 0.76 16.47
CA LEU A 188 20.33 0.45 15.33
C LEU A 188 20.56 1.43 14.17
N LEU A 189 20.58 2.73 14.44
CA LEU A 189 20.87 3.75 13.43
C LEU A 189 22.23 3.55 12.78
N GLN A 190 23.27 3.30 13.58
CA GLN A 190 24.63 3.04 13.07
C GLN A 190 24.68 1.76 12.23
N LYS A 191 24.01 0.69 12.66
CA LYS A 191 23.90 -0.56 11.89
C LYS A 191 23.29 -0.30 10.52
N VAL A 192 22.19 0.45 10.45
CA VAL A 192 21.51 0.78 9.20
C VAL A 192 22.37 1.72 8.34
N ALA A 193 22.99 2.73 8.92
CA ALA A 193 23.89 3.65 8.22
C ALA A 193 25.07 2.90 7.58
N LYS A 194 25.73 1.99 8.31
CA LYS A 194 26.82 1.16 7.78
C LYS A 194 26.42 0.31 6.57
N MET A 195 25.17 -0.12 6.49
CA MET A 195 24.67 -0.86 5.34
C MET A 195 24.45 0.05 4.13
N TYR A 196 23.92 1.25 4.32
CA TYR A 196 23.73 2.24 3.25
C TYR A 196 25.03 2.85 2.74
N THR A 197 26.05 2.98 3.59
CA THR A 197 27.35 3.57 3.22
C THR A 197 28.41 2.51 2.92
N HIS A 198 27.99 1.31 2.50
CA HIS A 198 28.94 0.24 2.21
C HIS A 198 29.82 0.61 1.01
N PRO A 199 31.15 0.40 1.09
CA PRO A 199 32.07 0.88 0.06
C PRO A 199 31.91 0.17 -1.29
N TYR A 200 31.38 -1.05 -1.27
CA TYR A 200 31.10 -1.82 -2.49
C TYR A 200 29.61 -1.76 -2.81
N PRO A 201 29.21 -1.43 -4.04
CA PRO A 201 27.82 -1.45 -4.45
C PRO A 201 27.26 -2.88 -4.45
N GLY A 202 25.96 -3.01 -4.18
CA GLY A 202 25.27 -4.28 -4.32
C GLY A 202 25.21 -4.73 -5.78
N ASN A 203 25.21 -6.05 -5.98
CA ASN A 203 24.90 -6.66 -7.25
C ASN A 203 23.44 -6.39 -7.59
N ILE A 204 23.22 -5.91 -8.81
CA ILE A 204 21.92 -5.54 -9.35
C ILE A 204 21.81 -6.08 -10.77
N VAL A 205 20.59 -6.40 -11.18
CA VAL A 205 20.28 -6.64 -12.58
C VAL A 205 20.25 -5.27 -13.27
N GLU A 206 21.10 -5.09 -14.28
CA GLU A 206 21.17 -3.82 -14.99
C GLU A 206 19.92 -3.61 -15.86
N SER A 207 19.38 -2.39 -15.81
CA SER A 207 18.35 -2.00 -16.76
C SER A 207 18.97 -1.88 -18.16
N ARG A 208 18.27 -2.41 -19.18
CA ARG A 208 18.66 -2.21 -20.59
C ARG A 208 18.51 -0.76 -21.03
N THR A 209 17.70 0.04 -20.33
CA THR A 209 17.48 1.45 -20.62
C THR A 209 18.31 2.31 -19.68
N ALA A 210 19.16 3.17 -20.25
CA ALA A 210 19.99 4.11 -19.50
C ALA A 210 19.17 5.24 -18.84
N SER A 211 17.98 5.53 -19.37
CA SER A 211 17.03 6.48 -18.80
C SER A 211 15.60 6.04 -19.06
N ILE A 212 14.68 6.43 -18.17
CA ILE A 212 13.25 6.26 -18.35
C ILE A 212 12.76 7.49 -19.12
N ALA A 213 12.47 7.34 -20.40
CA ALA A 213 11.97 8.43 -21.25
C ALA A 213 10.53 8.83 -20.90
N ASP A 214 9.75 7.89 -20.37
CA ASP A 214 8.36 8.09 -19.97
C ASP A 214 8.08 7.37 -18.64
N ASN A 215 7.94 8.14 -17.56
CA ASN A 215 7.61 7.63 -16.23
C ASN A 215 6.14 7.22 -16.10
N ASP A 216 5.29 7.45 -17.11
CA ASP A 216 3.84 7.22 -17.07
C ASP A 216 3.43 5.81 -17.54
N LEU A 217 4.38 5.02 -18.05
CA LEU A 217 4.16 3.63 -18.45
C LEU A 217 4.62 2.65 -17.38
N SER A 218 3.71 2.28 -16.48
CA SER A 218 3.92 1.14 -15.58
C SER A 218 3.58 -0.18 -16.29
N GLN A 219 4.54 -1.11 -16.30
CA GLN A 219 4.29 -2.49 -16.70
C GLN A 219 4.15 -3.38 -15.47
N ARG A 220 3.19 -4.31 -15.50
CA ARG A 220 2.97 -5.29 -14.44
C ARG A 220 3.01 -6.69 -15.03
N LEU A 221 3.89 -7.53 -14.50
CA LEU A 221 3.86 -8.97 -14.69
C LEU A 221 3.18 -9.59 -13.46
N ALA A 222 2.22 -10.49 -13.70
CA ALA A 222 1.54 -11.22 -12.63
C ALA A 222 1.77 -12.72 -12.81
N VAL A 223 2.29 -13.36 -11.77
CA VAL A 223 2.42 -14.81 -11.69
C VAL A 223 1.51 -15.27 -10.54
N LYS A 224 0.48 -16.06 -10.88
CA LYS A 224 -0.44 -16.65 -9.90
C LYS A 224 -0.07 -18.11 -9.71
N LEU A 225 0.29 -18.48 -8.47
CA LEU A 225 0.47 -19.87 -8.09
C LEU A 225 -0.89 -20.51 -7.80
N THR A 226 -1.03 -21.79 -8.10
CA THR A 226 -2.22 -22.56 -7.72
C THR A 226 -2.32 -22.71 -6.19
N GLY A 227 -3.51 -23.05 -5.69
CA GLY A 227 -3.70 -23.33 -4.27
C GLY A 227 -2.84 -24.50 -3.77
N ILE A 228 -2.61 -25.51 -4.63
CA ILE A 228 -1.77 -26.68 -4.31
C ILE A 228 -0.29 -26.28 -4.20
N GLU A 229 0.23 -25.53 -5.18
CA GLU A 229 1.61 -25.03 -5.16
C GLU A 229 1.86 -24.13 -3.95
N THR A 230 0.94 -23.18 -3.71
CA THR A 230 1.02 -22.26 -2.58
C THR A 230 1.03 -23.01 -1.26
N SER A 231 0.12 -23.96 -1.07
CA SER A 231 0.04 -24.76 0.16
C SER A 231 1.31 -25.57 0.40
N ARG A 232 1.86 -26.21 -0.64
CA ARG A 232 3.10 -26.98 -0.54
C ARG A 232 4.29 -26.11 -0.17
N ILE A 233 4.41 -24.92 -0.77
CA ILE A 233 5.49 -23.97 -0.47
C ILE A 233 5.35 -23.48 0.97
N LEU A 234 4.16 -23.05 1.38
CA LEU A 234 3.91 -22.55 2.74
C LEU A 234 4.18 -23.61 3.80
N GLN A 235 3.74 -24.86 3.58
CA GLN A 235 4.01 -25.96 4.50
C GLN A 235 5.52 -26.21 4.63
N THR A 236 6.23 -26.26 3.49
CA THR A 236 7.69 -26.46 3.49
C THR A 236 8.42 -25.34 4.22
N LEU A 237 8.00 -24.09 4.01
CA LEU A 237 8.58 -22.93 4.69
C LEU A 237 8.32 -22.98 6.20
N LYS A 238 7.10 -23.35 6.60
CA LYS A 238 6.73 -23.52 8.01
C LYS A 238 7.59 -24.59 8.68
N ASP A 239 7.78 -25.74 8.05
CA ASP A 239 8.59 -26.84 8.59
C ASP A 239 10.06 -26.45 8.76
N LEU A 240 10.58 -25.59 7.87
CA LEU A 240 11.93 -25.04 7.94
C LEU A 240 12.05 -23.79 8.83
N GLY A 241 10.93 -23.27 9.34
CA GLY A 241 10.89 -22.04 10.15
C GLY A 241 11.16 -20.74 9.37
N TYR A 242 10.85 -20.67 8.08
CA TYR A 242 10.98 -19.47 7.26
C TYR A 242 9.61 -18.91 6.84
N SER A 243 9.58 -17.65 6.42
CA SER A 243 8.40 -16.99 5.86
C SER A 243 8.52 -16.91 4.33
N PHE A 244 7.41 -16.58 3.67
CA PHE A 244 7.40 -16.35 2.23
C PHE A 244 8.28 -15.15 1.82
N THR A 245 8.40 -14.13 2.68
CA THR A 245 9.31 -12.99 2.46
C THR A 245 10.76 -13.46 2.33
N HIS A 246 11.24 -14.32 3.22
CA HIS A 246 12.61 -14.84 3.15
C HIS A 246 12.85 -15.60 1.85
N LEU A 247 11.86 -16.40 1.41
CA LEU A 247 11.95 -17.13 0.15
C LEU A 247 12.03 -16.20 -1.06
N LEU A 248 11.20 -15.15 -1.11
CA LEU A 248 11.20 -14.18 -2.21
C LEU A 248 12.52 -13.43 -2.30
N GLU A 249 13.03 -12.93 -1.17
CA GLU A 249 14.34 -12.28 -1.13
C GLU A 249 15.45 -13.25 -1.55
N ALA A 250 15.49 -14.47 -1.00
CA ALA A 250 16.46 -15.48 -1.42
C ALA A 250 16.40 -15.76 -2.93
N ALA A 251 15.20 -15.94 -3.49
CA ALA A 251 15.01 -16.19 -4.91
C ALA A 251 15.49 -15.01 -5.78
N VAL A 252 15.16 -13.77 -5.40
CA VAL A 252 15.58 -12.56 -6.13
C VAL A 252 17.10 -12.40 -6.07
N ALA A 253 17.73 -12.63 -4.92
CA ALA A 253 19.20 -12.53 -4.81
C ALA A 253 19.90 -13.60 -5.66
N LEU A 254 19.45 -14.85 -5.59
CA LEU A 254 20.04 -15.93 -6.39
C LEU A 254 19.82 -15.72 -7.89
N ALA A 255 18.65 -15.23 -8.30
CA ALA A 255 18.41 -14.84 -9.68
C ALA A 255 19.34 -13.70 -10.12
N THR A 256 19.58 -12.72 -9.25
CA THR A 256 20.52 -11.61 -9.52
C THR A 256 21.94 -12.13 -9.71
N PHE A 257 22.43 -13.00 -8.82
CA PHE A 257 23.76 -13.62 -8.97
C PHE A 257 23.88 -14.51 -10.22
N THR A 258 22.78 -15.13 -10.64
CA THR A 258 22.75 -15.94 -11.87
C THR A 258 22.80 -15.07 -13.11
N LEU A 259 22.05 -13.96 -13.13
CA LEU A 259 22.00 -13.03 -14.25
C LEU A 259 23.24 -12.13 -14.34
N ARG A 260 23.94 -11.93 -13.21
CA ARG A 260 25.20 -11.20 -13.11
C ARG A 260 26.23 -12.05 -12.37
N PRO A 261 26.91 -12.97 -13.08
CA PRO A 261 27.93 -13.82 -12.48
C PRO A 261 29.01 -13.00 -11.78
N ILE A 262 29.46 -13.49 -10.62
CA ILE A 262 30.43 -12.80 -9.77
C ILE A 262 31.85 -13.23 -10.15
N PRO A 263 32.76 -12.29 -10.49
CA PRO A 263 34.18 -12.59 -10.67
C PRO A 263 34.79 -13.17 -9.39
N ALA A 264 35.74 -14.11 -9.53
CA ALA A 264 36.31 -14.83 -8.38
C ALA A 264 36.95 -13.87 -7.35
N GLU A 265 37.62 -12.83 -7.84
CA GLU A 265 38.25 -11.76 -7.06
C GLU A 265 37.25 -10.90 -6.25
N CYS A 266 35.98 -10.89 -6.66
CA CYS A 266 34.91 -10.14 -6.01
C CYS A 266 34.05 -10.99 -5.07
N SER A 267 34.31 -12.30 -4.97
CA SER A 267 33.43 -13.24 -4.25
C SER A 267 33.18 -12.86 -2.79
N SER A 268 34.21 -12.37 -2.09
CA SER A 268 34.15 -11.99 -0.67
C SER A 268 33.35 -10.71 -0.38
N ILE A 269 33.21 -9.83 -1.38
CA ILE A 269 32.53 -8.53 -1.25
C ILE A 269 31.18 -8.50 -1.98
N ALA A 270 30.92 -9.48 -2.83
CA ALA A 270 29.70 -9.58 -3.61
C ALA A 270 28.49 -9.87 -2.73
N HIS A 271 27.45 -9.05 -2.90
CA HIS A 271 26.21 -9.16 -2.16
C HIS A 271 25.05 -8.58 -2.96
N VAL A 272 23.82 -8.87 -2.57
CA VAL A 272 22.60 -8.16 -3.00
C VAL A 272 22.05 -7.44 -1.77
N THR A 273 21.71 -6.15 -1.90
CA THR A 273 21.10 -5.36 -0.82
C THR A 273 19.69 -4.96 -1.22
N TYR A 274 18.73 -5.22 -0.34
CA TYR A 274 17.37 -4.67 -0.38
C TYR A 274 17.35 -3.42 0.49
N ASP A 275 17.57 -2.25 -0.12
CA ASP A 275 17.74 -0.98 0.62
C ASP A 275 16.47 -0.52 1.36
N SER A 276 15.32 -1.02 0.92
CA SER A 276 13.99 -0.60 1.40
C SER A 276 13.12 -1.79 1.80
N ALA A 277 13.70 -2.80 2.46
CA ALA A 277 12.89 -3.88 3.04
C ALA A 277 11.96 -3.29 4.12
N THR A 278 10.71 -3.73 4.13
CA THR A 278 9.66 -3.13 4.96
C THR A 278 9.31 -4.02 6.14
N ILE A 279 9.25 -3.44 7.35
CA ILE A 279 8.72 -4.11 8.54
C ILE A 279 7.50 -3.33 9.02
N SER A 280 6.33 -3.98 9.05
CA SER A 280 5.11 -3.38 9.59
C SER A 280 5.30 -3.04 11.07
N THR A 281 4.88 -1.84 11.47
CA THR A 281 4.85 -1.39 12.87
C THR A 281 3.45 -1.45 13.46
N THR A 282 2.47 -1.95 12.72
CA THR A 282 1.06 -1.89 13.15
C THR A 282 0.82 -2.66 14.45
N GLY A 283 1.39 -3.85 14.60
CA GLY A 283 1.31 -4.64 15.85
C GLY A 283 2.16 -4.10 17.01
N ARG A 284 2.70 -2.88 16.89
CA ARG A 284 3.48 -2.19 17.92
C ARG A 284 2.97 -0.77 18.19
N LEU A 285 1.78 -0.44 17.68
CA LEU A 285 1.08 0.79 18.02
C LEU A 285 0.54 0.70 19.45
N CYS A 286 0.29 1.84 20.09
CA CYS A 286 -0.48 1.86 21.32
C CYS A 286 -1.91 1.39 21.04
N PRO A 287 -2.55 0.62 21.94
CA PRO A 287 -3.86 0.00 21.70
C PRO A 287 -4.95 0.98 21.25
N GLU A 288 -4.95 2.20 21.77
CA GLU A 288 -5.90 3.25 21.43
C GLU A 288 -5.80 3.73 19.97
N TYR A 289 -4.70 3.40 19.27
CA TYR A 289 -4.44 3.78 17.89
C TYR A 289 -4.42 2.59 16.93
N GLU A 290 -4.66 1.37 17.40
CA GLU A 290 -4.75 0.16 16.60
C GLU A 290 -6.17 -0.01 16.03
N THR A 291 -6.57 0.91 15.16
CA THR A 291 -7.91 0.91 14.55
C THR A 291 -7.83 0.68 13.04
N LYS A 292 -8.88 0.06 12.47
CA LYS A 292 -9.03 -0.03 11.00
C LYS A 292 -9.20 1.34 10.34
N SER A 293 -9.68 2.33 11.10
CA SER A 293 -9.87 3.70 10.64
C SER A 293 -8.58 4.51 10.45
N ARG A 294 -7.46 3.99 10.95
CA ARG A 294 -6.14 4.58 10.76
C ARG A 294 -5.69 4.45 9.30
N PHE A 295 -6.03 5.45 8.50
CA PHE A 295 -5.58 5.54 7.10
C PHE A 295 -4.19 6.18 6.99
N LEU A 296 -3.17 5.47 7.49
CA LEU A 296 -1.78 5.94 7.45
C LEU A 296 -0.78 4.78 7.43
N SER A 297 0.21 4.88 6.53
CA SER A 297 1.35 3.97 6.44
C SER A 297 2.00 3.75 7.80
N SER A 298 2.20 2.48 8.17
CA SER A 298 2.74 2.08 9.47
C SER A 298 3.76 0.95 9.29
N PHE A 299 4.95 1.35 8.82
CA PHE A 299 6.10 0.48 8.62
C PHE A 299 7.41 1.25 8.82
N VAL A 300 8.51 0.51 8.95
CA VAL A 300 9.88 1.03 8.87
C VAL A 300 10.64 0.42 7.73
N PHE A 301 11.61 1.17 7.21
CA PHE A 301 12.54 0.69 6.20
C PHE A 301 13.82 0.22 6.87
N VAL A 302 14.26 -0.98 6.51
CA VAL A 302 15.54 -1.54 6.94
C VAL A 302 16.27 -2.12 5.73
N PRO A 303 17.60 -1.99 5.65
CA PRO A 303 18.38 -2.70 4.66
C PRO A 303 18.52 -4.18 5.05
N ILE A 304 18.36 -5.08 4.08
CA ILE A 304 18.62 -6.52 4.20
C ILE A 304 19.66 -6.91 3.15
N ARG A 305 20.71 -7.63 3.54
CA ARG A 305 21.80 -8.04 2.65
C ARG A 305 21.92 -9.55 2.53
N ILE A 306 22.12 -10.05 1.32
CA ILE A 306 22.47 -11.45 1.07
C ILE A 306 23.86 -11.49 0.43
N ASN A 307 24.84 -12.06 1.14
CA ASN A 307 26.23 -12.17 0.73
C ASN A 307 26.44 -13.43 -0.12
N TRP A 308 27.19 -13.29 -1.22
CA TRP A 308 27.50 -14.38 -2.15
C TRP A 308 28.49 -15.39 -1.57
N SER A 309 29.46 -14.94 -0.76
CA SER A 309 30.52 -15.77 -0.19
C SER A 309 30.00 -16.98 0.60
N GLU A 310 28.84 -16.84 1.27
CA GLU A 310 28.20 -17.93 2.00
C GLU A 310 27.37 -18.87 1.11
N LEU A 311 27.22 -18.53 -0.18
CA LEU A 311 26.35 -19.21 -1.14
C LEU A 311 27.11 -19.89 -2.28
N SER A 312 28.35 -19.47 -2.57
CA SER A 312 29.10 -19.87 -3.77
C SER A 312 29.30 -21.39 -3.88
N GLU A 313 29.55 -22.05 -2.75
CA GLU A 313 29.81 -23.50 -2.70
C GLU A 313 28.54 -24.34 -2.61
N LEU A 314 27.38 -23.71 -2.38
CA LEU A 314 26.11 -24.39 -2.22
C LEU A 314 25.35 -24.46 -3.56
N LYS A 315 24.52 -25.49 -3.73
CA LYS A 315 23.70 -25.67 -4.94
C LYS A 315 22.24 -26.00 -4.61
N GLY A 316 21.35 -25.61 -5.52
CA GLY A 316 19.93 -25.94 -5.46
C GLY A 316 19.28 -25.55 -4.13
N ARG A 317 18.59 -26.50 -3.49
CA ARG A 317 17.84 -26.26 -2.24
C ARG A 317 18.71 -25.74 -1.09
N ALA A 318 19.94 -26.24 -0.94
CA ALA A 318 20.82 -25.82 0.15
C ALA A 318 21.20 -24.34 0.03
N GLN A 319 21.45 -23.88 -1.20
CA GLN A 319 21.76 -22.49 -1.50
C GLN A 319 20.59 -21.55 -1.18
N VAL A 320 19.37 -21.95 -1.57
CA VAL A 320 18.13 -21.20 -1.23
C VAL A 320 17.95 -21.10 0.29
N ILE A 321 18.12 -22.20 1.01
CA ILE A 321 17.98 -22.21 2.48
C ILE A 321 19.02 -21.30 3.15
N GLN A 322 20.28 -21.33 2.70
CA GLN A 322 21.32 -20.46 3.27
C GLN A 322 21.03 -18.98 3.02
N ALA A 323 20.53 -18.63 1.83
CA ALA A 323 20.11 -17.25 1.55
C ALA A 323 18.91 -16.82 2.44
N MET A 324 17.92 -17.69 2.63
CA MET A 324 16.80 -17.43 3.56
C MET A 324 17.29 -17.27 5.01
N LYS A 325 18.32 -18.02 5.42
CA LYS A 325 18.93 -17.92 6.75
C LYS A 325 19.56 -16.55 6.98
N GLN A 326 20.30 -16.01 6.02
CA GLN A 326 20.90 -14.68 6.10
C GLN A 326 19.81 -13.59 6.24
N SER A 327 18.76 -13.66 5.42
CA SER A 327 17.62 -12.73 5.49
C SER A 327 16.93 -12.81 6.86
N LYS A 328 16.53 -14.01 7.30
CA LYS A 328 15.85 -14.23 8.60
C LYS A 328 16.66 -13.73 9.79
N ALA A 329 17.98 -13.95 9.79
CA ALA A 329 18.85 -13.50 10.88
C ALA A 329 18.82 -11.97 11.02
N GLN A 330 18.82 -11.24 9.91
CA GLN A 330 18.76 -9.78 9.91
C GLN A 330 17.39 -9.27 10.38
N TYR A 331 16.28 -9.84 9.87
CA TYR A 331 14.93 -9.50 10.35
C TYR A 331 14.80 -9.78 11.85
N SER A 332 15.29 -10.92 12.33
CA SER A 332 15.26 -11.27 13.75
C SER A 332 16.01 -10.24 14.59
N ALA A 333 17.20 -9.81 14.14
CA ALA A 333 17.98 -8.79 14.82
C ALA A 333 17.27 -7.41 14.83
N TYR A 334 16.57 -7.03 13.76
CA TYR A 334 15.78 -5.81 13.74
C TYR A 334 14.56 -5.90 14.66
N LEU A 335 13.81 -7.00 14.58
CA LEU A 335 12.62 -7.22 15.38
C LEU A 335 12.93 -7.33 16.88
N ALA A 336 14.10 -7.83 17.25
CA ALA A 336 14.57 -7.87 18.63
C ALA A 336 14.87 -6.48 19.21
N ASN A 337 15.12 -5.47 18.38
CA ASN A 337 15.42 -4.13 18.85
C ASN A 337 14.12 -3.39 19.27
N PRO A 338 14.02 -2.89 20.52
CA PRO A 338 12.84 -2.20 21.05
C PRO A 338 12.61 -0.84 20.39
N CYS A 339 13.66 -0.22 19.86
CA CYS A 339 13.62 1.08 19.20
C CYS A 339 13.24 1.00 17.70
N LEU A 340 13.03 -0.20 17.14
CA LEU A 340 12.75 -0.39 15.71
C LEU A 340 11.65 0.54 15.18
N VAL A 341 10.55 0.69 15.93
CA VAL A 341 9.37 1.45 15.49
C VAL A 341 9.63 2.95 15.33
N GLN A 342 10.74 3.45 15.88
CA GLN A 342 11.14 4.86 15.83
C GLN A 342 12.20 5.14 14.77
N LEU A 343 12.75 4.09 14.16
CA LEU A 343 13.86 4.16 13.22
C LEU A 343 13.59 5.15 12.08
N THR A 344 12.49 4.98 11.33
CA THR A 344 12.18 5.86 10.20
C THR A 344 11.95 7.30 10.64
N ALA A 345 11.21 7.52 11.74
CA ALA A 345 10.93 8.87 12.23
C ALA A 345 12.22 9.60 12.61
N GLU A 346 13.16 8.91 13.24
CA GLU A 346 14.45 9.46 13.65
C GLU A 346 15.41 9.64 12.48
N GLN A 347 15.40 8.73 11.49
CA GLN A 347 16.10 8.95 10.21
C GLN A 347 15.59 10.22 9.51
N MET A 348 14.28 10.40 9.43
CA MET A 348 13.66 11.59 8.81
C MET A 348 13.94 12.86 9.61
N ARG A 349 14.09 12.77 10.94
CA ARG A 349 14.48 13.90 11.79
C ARG A 349 15.93 14.32 11.57
N LEU A 350 16.84 13.35 11.42
CA LEU A 350 18.28 13.60 11.23
C LEU A 350 18.62 14.05 9.80
N SER A 351 17.99 13.41 8.81
CA SER A 351 18.22 13.67 7.40
C SER A 351 16.89 13.62 6.66
N PRO A 352 16.06 14.69 6.78
CA PRO A 352 14.81 14.76 6.04
C PRO A 352 15.11 14.78 4.53
N PRO A 353 14.29 14.13 3.70
CA PRO A 353 14.48 14.13 2.25
C PRO A 353 14.19 15.53 1.69
N GLN A 354 15.25 16.33 1.54
CA GLN A 354 15.20 17.67 0.93
C GLN A 354 15.11 17.60 -0.61
N GLN A 355 15.55 16.48 -1.17
CA GLN A 355 15.52 16.15 -2.60
C GLN A 355 15.11 14.69 -2.76
N ASP A 356 14.80 14.26 -3.98
CA ASP A 356 14.54 12.85 -4.29
C ASP A 356 15.77 12.01 -3.92
N ILE A 357 15.71 11.33 -2.77
CA ILE A 357 16.78 10.44 -2.35
C ILE A 357 16.63 9.16 -3.15
N VAL A 358 17.49 8.96 -4.15
CA VAL A 358 17.75 7.63 -4.69
C VAL A 358 18.51 6.86 -3.59
N ARG A 359 17.78 6.14 -2.75
CA ARG A 359 18.38 5.27 -1.72
C ARG A 359 18.97 4.06 -2.43
N GLY A 360 20.30 4.01 -2.51
CA GLY A 360 21.01 2.91 -3.16
C GLY A 360 20.91 2.97 -4.69
N SER A 361 20.92 1.81 -5.33
CA SER A 361 20.81 1.74 -6.78
C SER A 361 19.35 1.90 -7.22
N PRO A 362 19.03 2.73 -8.24
CA PRO A 362 17.67 2.85 -8.78
C PRO A 362 17.15 1.53 -9.37
N ASN A 363 18.03 0.58 -9.66
CA ASN A 363 17.68 -0.75 -10.18
C ASN A 363 17.64 -1.82 -9.07
N ALA A 364 17.85 -1.45 -7.80
CA ALA A 364 17.75 -2.40 -6.71
C ALA A 364 16.29 -2.90 -6.57
N PRO A 365 16.06 -4.22 -6.52
CA PRO A 365 14.72 -4.76 -6.38
C PRO A 365 14.16 -4.40 -5.00
N VAL A 366 12.90 -3.98 -4.97
CA VAL A 366 12.14 -3.82 -3.72
C VAL A 366 11.21 -5.01 -3.57
N VAL A 367 11.43 -5.80 -2.51
CA VAL A 367 10.56 -6.93 -2.16
C VAL A 367 9.62 -6.49 -1.06
N VAL A 368 8.31 -6.56 -1.34
CA VAL A 368 7.25 -6.28 -0.38
C VAL A 368 6.33 -7.48 -0.25
N ASN A 369 5.82 -7.71 0.94
CA ASN A 369 4.89 -8.79 1.23
C ASN A 369 3.71 -8.25 2.04
N LEU A 370 2.50 -8.40 1.51
CA LEU A 370 1.27 -7.98 2.18
C LEU A 370 0.75 -9.01 3.17
N GLY A 371 1.31 -10.22 3.17
CA GLY A 371 0.77 -11.35 3.91
C GLY A 371 -0.53 -11.86 3.30
N ARG A 372 -1.38 -12.42 4.14
CA ARG A 372 -2.69 -12.97 3.75
C ARG A 372 -3.70 -11.83 3.68
N VAL A 373 -4.20 -11.51 2.49
CA VAL A 373 -5.10 -10.35 2.26
C VAL A 373 -6.41 -10.53 3.03
N GLU A 374 -6.84 -11.77 3.19
CA GLU A 374 -8.05 -12.19 3.90
C GLU A 374 -8.02 -11.81 5.39
N ASP A 375 -6.84 -11.56 5.97
CA ASP A 375 -6.71 -11.07 7.35
C ASP A 375 -7.17 -9.60 7.50
N TYR A 376 -7.21 -8.86 6.38
CA TYR A 376 -7.56 -7.44 6.34
C TYR A 376 -8.89 -7.19 5.63
N LEU A 377 -9.18 -7.98 4.60
CA LEU A 377 -10.33 -7.82 3.73
C LEU A 377 -11.06 -9.16 3.57
N ALA A 378 -12.23 -9.27 4.19
CA ALA A 378 -13.06 -10.47 4.08
C ALA A 378 -13.48 -10.70 2.63
N SER A 379 -13.48 -11.96 2.19
CA SER A 379 -13.87 -12.36 0.84
C SER A 379 -15.38 -12.37 0.62
N SER A 380 -16.17 -12.37 1.69
CA SER A 380 -17.62 -12.31 1.64
C SER A 380 -18.18 -11.37 2.71
N TRP A 381 -19.26 -10.69 2.36
CA TRP A 381 -19.96 -9.75 3.23
C TRP A 381 -21.43 -10.12 3.30
N PRO A 382 -22.01 -10.28 4.51
CA PRO A 382 -23.39 -10.74 4.66
C PRO A 382 -24.39 -9.66 4.24
N SER A 383 -25.59 -10.08 3.85
CA SER A 383 -26.73 -9.17 3.75
C SER A 383 -27.33 -8.97 5.14
N SER A 384 -27.49 -7.72 5.55
CA SER A 384 -28.14 -7.38 6.82
C SER A 384 -29.66 -7.57 6.81
N GLN A 385 -30.26 -7.69 5.62
CA GLN A 385 -31.72 -7.69 5.44
C GLN A 385 -32.30 -9.09 5.22
N SER A 386 -31.47 -10.12 5.03
CA SER A 386 -31.97 -11.49 4.80
C SER A 386 -31.28 -12.49 5.71
N SER A 387 -32.05 -13.40 6.31
CA SER A 387 -31.54 -14.63 6.92
C SER A 387 -30.98 -15.63 5.88
N SER A 388 -30.87 -15.22 4.61
CA SER A 388 -30.33 -16.08 3.56
C SER A 388 -28.82 -16.25 3.77
N ALA A 389 -28.33 -17.45 3.51
CA ALA A 389 -26.89 -17.76 3.58
C ALA A 389 -26.08 -17.11 2.44
N CYS A 390 -26.70 -16.34 1.54
CA CYS A 390 -26.02 -15.75 0.39
C CYS A 390 -25.39 -14.41 0.79
N PRO A 391 -24.08 -14.21 0.56
CA PRO A 391 -23.44 -12.93 0.83
C PRO A 391 -23.95 -11.85 -0.12
N LEU A 392 -24.05 -10.61 0.38
CA LEU A 392 -24.37 -9.42 -0.42
C LEU A 392 -23.26 -9.10 -1.43
N PHE A 393 -22.00 -9.24 -1.00
CA PHE A 393 -20.82 -9.06 -1.83
C PHE A 393 -19.89 -10.25 -1.69
N ARG A 394 -19.26 -10.64 -2.81
CA ARG A 394 -18.14 -11.58 -2.84
C ARG A 394 -16.98 -10.95 -3.59
N ILE A 395 -15.78 -11.04 -3.02
CA ILE A 395 -14.55 -10.57 -3.65
C ILE A 395 -13.90 -11.74 -4.35
N ASP A 396 -13.94 -11.71 -5.68
CA ASP A 396 -13.41 -12.80 -6.52
C ASP A 396 -11.93 -12.59 -6.91
N ASP A 397 -11.47 -11.35 -6.98
CA ASP A 397 -10.08 -11.02 -7.28
C ASP A 397 -9.67 -9.71 -6.60
N PHE A 398 -8.38 -9.55 -6.33
CA PHE A 398 -7.80 -8.35 -5.75
C PHE A 398 -6.50 -7.97 -6.46
N PHE A 399 -6.37 -6.69 -6.77
CA PHE A 399 -5.20 -6.16 -7.44
C PHE A 399 -4.68 -4.94 -6.69
N LEU A 400 -3.41 -4.98 -6.31
CA LEU A 400 -2.68 -3.80 -5.87
C LEU A 400 -1.74 -3.33 -6.98
N GLY A 401 -1.74 -2.03 -7.23
CA GLY A 401 -0.73 -1.34 -8.02
C GLY A 401 -0.16 -0.21 -7.19
N LEU A 402 1.15 -0.19 -7.01
CA LEU A 402 1.85 0.90 -6.35
C LEU A 402 2.77 1.55 -7.39
N ARG A 403 2.64 2.86 -7.56
CA ARG A 403 3.60 3.65 -8.33
C ARG A 403 4.56 4.29 -7.33
N SER A 404 5.85 4.03 -7.50
CA SER A 404 6.86 4.75 -6.73
C SER A 404 6.81 6.21 -7.13
N THR A 405 6.61 7.10 -6.16
CA THR A 405 6.70 8.56 -6.38
C THR A 405 8.14 9.06 -6.36
N HIS A 406 9.12 8.17 -6.17
CA HIS A 406 10.54 8.52 -6.03
C HIS A 406 11.26 8.71 -7.36
N THR A 407 10.63 8.41 -8.50
CA THR A 407 11.27 8.56 -9.82
C THR A 407 11.06 9.96 -10.38
N HIS A 408 11.78 10.93 -9.79
CA HIS A 408 12.33 12.15 -10.39
C HIS A 408 11.38 13.27 -10.93
N PRO A 409 11.89 14.53 -11.03
CA PRO A 409 11.15 15.80 -11.07
C PRO A 409 10.16 16.03 -12.21
#